data_AF-A0A9D1J152-F1
#
_entry.id   AF-A0A9D1J152-F1
#
_cell.length_a   1.000
_cell.length_b   1.000
_cell.length_c   1.000
_cell.angle_alpha   90.00
_cell.angle_beta   90.00
_cell.angle_gamma   90.00
#
_symmetry.space_group_name_H-M   'P 1'
#
loop_
_entity.id
_entity.type
_entity.pdbx_description
1 polymer ?
#
loop_
_entity_poly.entity_id
_entity_poly.type
_entity_poly.pdbx_seq_one_letter_code
_entity_poly.pdbx_strand_id
1 'polypeptide(L)'
;MKKGFGRVLLSVCLTAALGISAPGAQAARLTGTLETELNPTQQAQTDAYPADSSMYRGTVVELYEDGDIISFTLEQETGTNFGAPRIQVEAPASRAAGIETGDYIEIFYGASIRNQEAVQAITVRELTDASLSNYNGEVVSIDRDRKTILCRGLETDSETLFRYTDNTQLYLDLDSLEPGDKINIYHSGMMTRSIPPQGNALEIRRYADTQIYRGTITAISGDGDTRTVLLQRAAGTDFADSIQVTTGRGTFLNGNLSVGDYAEVLCDRSEEPFAYSIEILLPPESCVYNCTLVEKIYERSDGQEGSLTVSGMSDGETMIFHYNAYTDFTQGVESLEPGDQLSIYHRGVATLSIPPQGSALEISPYKP
;
A
#
# COMPACT_ATOMS: atom_id res chain seq x y z
N MET A 1 42.65 27.40 45.74
CA MET A 1 41.94 28.68 46.01
C MET A 1 40.44 28.48 45.80
N LYS A 2 39.56 28.98 46.69
CA LYS A 2 38.64 30.14 46.47
C LYS A 2 37.86 30.06 45.14
N LYS A 3 36.54 29.79 45.17
CA LYS A 3 35.38 30.74 45.16
C LYS A 3 35.20 31.46 43.80
N GLY A 4 34.01 31.59 43.20
CA GLY A 4 32.65 31.11 43.55
C GLY A 4 31.54 32.14 43.20
N PHE A 5 30.26 31.80 43.44
CA PHE A 5 29.04 32.64 43.26
C PHE A 5 28.64 32.98 41.81
N GLY A 6 27.37 33.27 41.47
CA GLY A 6 26.07 33.23 42.21
C GLY A 6 24.94 32.93 41.20
N ARG A 7 23.64 32.70 41.50
CA ARG A 7 22.74 32.91 42.66
C ARG A 7 22.07 34.29 42.83
N VAL A 8 20.83 34.40 42.32
CA VAL A 8 19.72 35.32 42.71
C VAL A 8 18.43 34.47 42.48
N LEU A 9 17.49 34.18 43.41
CA LEU A 9 16.53 34.99 44.20
C LEU A 9 15.51 35.75 43.32
N LEU A 10 14.20 35.93 43.61
CA LEU A 10 13.22 35.46 44.64
C LEU A 10 11.83 35.34 43.89
N SER A 11 10.59 35.09 44.34
CA SER A 11 9.75 35.07 45.57
C SER A 11 8.55 34.08 45.32
N VAL A 12 7.62 33.64 46.21
CA VAL A 12 6.96 34.15 47.45
C VAL A 12 5.89 35.24 47.14
N CYS A 13 4.61 35.23 47.60
CA CYS A 13 3.79 34.44 48.55
C CYS A 13 2.55 33.83 47.82
N LEU A 14 1.81 32.78 48.26
CA LEU A 14 1.36 32.29 49.57
C LEU A 14 0.24 33.11 50.26
N THR A 15 -1.00 32.59 50.22
CA THR A 15 -1.86 32.53 51.42
C THR A 15 -2.99 31.51 51.24
N ALA A 16 -3.24 30.72 52.28
CA ALA A 16 -4.48 29.97 52.46
C ALA A 16 -5.17 30.49 53.74
N ALA A 17 -6.50 30.49 53.77
CA ALA A 17 -7.28 30.89 54.93
C ALA A 17 -8.37 29.83 55.21
N LEU A 18 -8.63 29.57 56.49
CA LEU A 18 -9.52 28.50 56.94
C LEU A 18 -10.83 29.04 57.53
N GLY A 19 -11.95 28.49 57.06
CA GLY A 19 -13.16 28.25 57.85
C GLY A 19 -14.17 29.40 58.00
N ILE A 20 -15.42 29.09 57.66
CA ILE A 20 -16.68 29.41 58.39
C ILE A 20 -17.80 28.54 57.77
N SER A 21 -18.90 28.34 58.49
CA SER A 21 -19.81 27.18 58.30
C SER A 21 -21.22 27.50 57.81
N ALA A 22 -21.71 26.66 56.88
CA ALA A 22 -23.14 26.33 56.64
C ALA A 22 -24.04 27.48 56.08
N PRO A 23 -25.31 27.21 55.75
CA PRO A 23 -25.63 26.43 54.55
C PRO A 23 -26.70 27.09 53.64
N GLY A 24 -26.62 26.85 52.32
CA GLY A 24 -27.71 27.14 51.39
C GLY A 24 -27.25 27.61 50.01
N ALA A 25 -27.31 26.73 49.02
CA ALA A 25 -27.20 27.06 47.61
C ALA A 25 -28.16 26.18 46.80
N GLN A 26 -28.74 26.73 45.74
CA GLN A 26 -29.75 26.04 44.92
C GLN A 26 -29.11 25.02 43.97
N ALA A 27 -29.91 24.05 43.51
CA ALA A 27 -29.46 23.06 42.54
C ALA A 27 -29.21 23.71 41.15
N ALA A 28 -27.94 23.79 40.76
CA ALA A 28 -27.54 24.07 39.39
C ALA A 28 -27.08 22.76 38.73
N ARG A 29 -27.76 22.31 37.67
CA ARG A 29 -27.29 21.20 36.84
C ARG A 29 -26.11 21.66 36.00
N LEU A 30 -24.95 21.04 36.18
CA LEU A 30 -23.83 21.15 35.24
C LEU A 30 -23.85 19.97 34.26
N THR A 31 -24.77 20.03 33.29
CA THR A 31 -24.66 19.27 32.05
C THR A 31 -23.64 19.94 31.14
N GLY A 32 -22.36 19.57 31.30
CA GLY A 32 -21.28 20.01 30.42
C GLY A 32 -20.93 18.93 29.40
N THR A 33 -21.52 18.98 28.21
CA THR A 33 -21.02 18.21 27.07
C THR A 33 -19.68 18.79 26.62
N LEU A 34 -18.65 17.95 26.55
CA LEU A 34 -17.38 18.28 25.89
C LEU A 34 -17.46 17.88 24.41
N GLU A 35 -18.43 18.45 23.71
CA GLU A 35 -18.53 18.40 22.26
C GLU A 35 -17.53 19.41 21.68
N THR A 36 -16.27 19.00 21.57
CA THR A 36 -15.25 19.75 20.83
C THR A 36 -15.56 19.61 19.34
N GLU A 37 -16.35 20.54 18.79
CA GLU A 37 -16.67 20.56 17.36
C GLU A 37 -15.40 20.55 16.50
N LEU A 38 -15.24 19.50 15.69
CA LEU A 38 -14.21 19.44 14.66
C LEU A 38 -14.66 20.35 13.51
N ASN A 39 -13.92 21.44 13.32
CA ASN A 39 -14.26 22.53 12.41
C ASN A 39 -14.47 22.01 10.96
N PRO A 40 -15.68 22.10 10.36
CA PRO A 40 -16.03 21.39 9.13
C PRO A 40 -15.46 21.99 7.84
N THR A 41 -14.63 23.04 7.90
CA THR A 41 -13.94 23.61 6.73
C THR A 41 -12.72 22.79 6.30
N GLN A 42 -12.95 21.53 5.96
CA GLN A 42 -12.19 20.82 4.94
C GLN A 42 -13.16 20.55 3.79
N GLN A 43 -13.14 21.43 2.78
CA GLN A 43 -13.82 21.15 1.53
C GLN A 43 -13.14 19.92 0.91
N ALA A 44 -13.87 18.81 0.77
CA ALA A 44 -13.56 17.88 -0.29
C ALA A 44 -13.62 18.68 -1.59
N GLN A 45 -12.47 18.94 -2.21
CA GLN A 45 -12.41 19.70 -3.44
C GLN A 45 -12.94 18.79 -4.54
N THR A 46 -14.25 18.88 -4.79
CA THR A 46 -14.97 18.13 -5.81
C THR A 46 -14.62 18.70 -7.19
N ASP A 47 -13.38 18.48 -7.61
CA ASP A 47 -12.99 18.50 -9.00
C ASP A 47 -13.91 17.49 -9.72
N ALA A 48 -14.63 17.93 -10.75
CA ALA A 48 -15.69 17.13 -11.36
C ALA A 48 -15.12 16.01 -12.24
N TYR A 49 -14.83 14.86 -11.63
CA TYR A 49 -14.26 13.70 -12.32
C TYR A 49 -15.16 13.19 -13.46
N PRO A 50 -14.58 12.68 -14.57
CA PRO A 50 -15.35 12.02 -15.61
C PRO A 50 -16.11 10.81 -15.08
N ALA A 51 -17.38 10.68 -15.45
CA ALA A 51 -18.26 9.59 -14.99
C ALA A 51 -17.77 8.18 -15.35
N ASP A 52 -16.86 8.08 -16.33
CA ASP A 52 -16.25 6.84 -16.83
C ASP A 52 -14.73 6.77 -16.56
N SER A 53 -14.24 7.48 -15.54
CA SER A 53 -12.83 7.41 -15.11
C SER A 53 -12.60 6.38 -14.00
N SER A 54 -11.53 5.61 -14.12
CA SER A 54 -11.01 4.74 -13.07
C SER A 54 -10.01 5.52 -12.19
N MET A 55 -9.85 5.10 -10.94
CA MET A 55 -8.95 5.72 -9.95
C MET A 55 -7.92 4.69 -9.48
N TYR A 56 -6.70 5.14 -9.22
CA TYR A 56 -5.64 4.35 -8.59
C TYR A 56 -4.90 5.22 -7.57
N ARG A 57 -4.48 4.64 -6.45
CA ARG A 57 -3.48 5.26 -5.56
C ARG A 57 -2.33 4.31 -5.34
N GLY A 58 -1.12 4.85 -5.31
CA GLY A 58 0.08 4.05 -5.15
C GLY A 58 1.34 4.88 -5.01
N THR A 59 2.39 4.21 -4.57
CA THR A 59 3.74 4.77 -4.45
C THR A 59 4.45 4.68 -5.80
N VAL A 60 5.14 5.75 -6.20
CA VAL A 60 5.95 5.80 -7.42
C VAL A 60 7.22 4.96 -7.21
N VAL A 61 7.26 3.77 -7.81
CA VAL A 61 8.41 2.84 -7.66
C VAL A 61 9.42 2.91 -8.81
N GLU A 62 8.99 3.40 -9.98
CA GLU A 62 9.84 3.60 -11.17
C GLU A 62 9.37 4.87 -11.90
N LEU A 63 10.29 5.68 -12.43
CA LEU A 63 9.96 6.92 -13.16
C LEU A 63 10.97 7.18 -14.29
N TYR A 64 10.46 7.61 -15.44
CA TYR A 64 11.20 7.90 -16.67
C TYR A 64 10.64 9.15 -17.36
N GLU A 65 11.50 10.02 -17.88
CA GLU A 65 11.10 11.20 -18.68
C GLU A 65 11.52 11.02 -20.15
N ASP A 66 10.57 11.19 -21.09
CA ASP A 66 10.86 11.29 -22.53
C ASP A 66 10.17 12.54 -23.12
N GLY A 67 10.96 13.63 -23.22
CA GLY A 67 10.52 14.90 -23.78
C GLY A 67 9.43 15.58 -22.96
N ASP A 68 8.20 15.60 -23.49
CA ASP A 68 7.01 16.18 -22.83
C ASP A 68 6.16 15.13 -22.09
N ILE A 69 6.57 13.85 -22.06
CA ILE A 69 5.89 12.75 -21.35
C ILE A 69 6.75 12.28 -20.17
N ILE A 70 6.09 12.01 -19.04
CA ILE A 70 6.65 11.31 -17.88
C ILE A 70 5.90 9.99 -17.76
N SER A 71 6.64 8.88 -17.77
CA SER A 71 6.13 7.52 -17.66
C SER A 71 6.60 6.91 -16.35
N PHE A 72 5.69 6.43 -15.51
CA PHE A 72 5.99 5.97 -14.16
C PHE A 72 5.16 4.75 -13.75
N THR A 73 5.69 3.94 -12.83
CA THR A 73 5.03 2.74 -12.28
C THR A 73 4.51 3.05 -10.89
N LEU A 74 3.20 2.84 -10.65
CA LEU A 74 2.58 2.98 -9.33
C LEU A 74 2.29 1.62 -8.70
N GLU A 75 2.80 1.37 -7.50
CA GLU A 75 2.48 0.19 -6.69
C GLU A 75 1.38 0.50 -5.68
N GLN A 76 0.31 -0.31 -5.62
CA GLN A 76 -0.77 -0.09 -4.66
C GLN A 76 -0.40 -0.60 -3.27
N GLU A 77 -0.93 0.07 -2.25
CA GLU A 77 -0.80 -0.35 -0.87
C GLU A 77 -1.56 -1.64 -0.56
N THR A 78 -0.98 -2.47 0.30
CA THR A 78 -1.59 -3.72 0.79
C THR A 78 -2.98 -3.43 1.36
N GLY A 79 -3.96 -4.29 1.04
CA GLY A 79 -5.33 -4.12 1.50
C GLY A 79 -6.20 -3.16 0.68
N THR A 80 -5.66 -2.40 -0.28
CA THR A 80 -6.46 -1.40 -1.01
C THR A 80 -7.29 -1.94 -2.16
N ASN A 81 -6.82 -2.93 -2.94
CA ASN A 81 -7.49 -3.42 -4.16
C ASN A 81 -7.90 -2.30 -5.14
N PHE A 82 -6.91 -1.73 -5.82
CA PHE A 82 -7.12 -0.93 -7.04
C PHE A 82 -7.09 -1.79 -8.32
N GLY A 83 -7.20 -3.12 -8.20
CA GLY A 83 -6.96 -4.06 -9.30
C GLY A 83 -5.52 -4.57 -9.30
N ALA A 84 -4.78 -4.38 -10.40
CA ALA A 84 -3.39 -4.85 -10.51
C ALA A 84 -2.46 -4.29 -9.41
N PRO A 85 -1.50 -5.07 -8.90
CA PRO A 85 -0.62 -4.64 -7.82
C PRO A 85 0.25 -3.44 -8.22
N ARG A 86 0.53 -3.35 -9.52
CA ARG A 86 1.20 -2.23 -10.18
C ARG A 86 0.44 -1.81 -11.42
N ILE A 87 0.52 -0.53 -11.77
CA ILE A 87 0.17 -0.03 -13.11
C ILE A 87 1.30 0.85 -13.64
N GLN A 88 1.60 0.70 -14.94
CA GLN A 88 2.40 1.69 -15.66
C GLN A 88 1.48 2.83 -16.12
N VAL A 89 1.95 4.06 -16.02
CA VAL A 89 1.18 5.28 -16.21
C VAL A 89 1.97 6.23 -17.10
N GLU A 90 1.30 6.88 -18.05
CA GLU A 90 1.84 8.00 -18.81
C GLU A 90 1.07 9.29 -18.48
N ALA A 91 1.81 10.38 -18.29
CA ALA A 91 1.26 11.72 -18.10
C ALA A 91 2.10 12.76 -18.85
N PRO A 92 1.51 13.84 -19.37
CA PRO A 92 2.30 14.96 -19.87
C PRO A 92 3.05 15.62 -18.71
N ALA A 93 4.28 16.09 -18.93
CA ALA A 93 5.11 16.74 -17.92
C ALA A 93 4.40 17.94 -17.27
N SER A 94 3.55 18.66 -18.00
CA SER A 94 2.68 19.73 -17.46
C SER A 94 1.64 19.29 -16.41
N ARG A 95 1.53 17.98 -16.13
CA ARG A 95 0.66 17.36 -15.11
C ARG A 95 1.44 16.56 -14.05
N ALA A 96 2.64 16.07 -14.38
CA ALA A 96 3.43 15.17 -13.54
C ALA A 96 4.83 15.71 -13.14
N ALA A 97 5.20 16.92 -13.58
CA ALA A 97 6.49 17.52 -13.22
C ALA A 97 6.60 17.76 -11.70
N GLY A 98 7.72 17.34 -11.13
CA GLY A 98 8.00 17.43 -9.69
C GLY A 98 7.61 16.19 -8.88
N ILE A 99 7.13 15.13 -9.54
CA ILE A 99 6.96 13.80 -8.92
C ILE A 99 8.32 13.10 -8.84
N GLU A 100 8.64 12.54 -7.69
CA GLU A 100 9.86 11.77 -7.42
C GLU A 100 9.55 10.30 -7.06
N THR A 101 10.57 9.43 -7.09
CA THR A 101 10.41 8.03 -6.66
C THR A 101 10.25 7.98 -5.15
N GLY A 102 9.21 7.29 -4.67
CA GLY A 102 8.76 7.30 -3.28
C GLY A 102 7.50 8.14 -3.02
N ASP A 103 7.07 9.00 -3.95
CA ASP A 103 5.85 9.78 -3.78
C ASP A 103 4.60 8.88 -3.77
N TYR A 104 3.73 9.05 -2.77
CA TYR A 104 2.40 8.42 -2.76
C TYR A 104 1.39 9.32 -3.46
N ILE A 105 0.81 8.87 -4.58
CA ILE A 105 -0.02 9.72 -5.45
C ILE A 105 -1.37 9.07 -5.81
N GLU A 106 -2.34 9.91 -6.15
CA GLU A 106 -3.63 9.57 -6.74
C GLU A 106 -3.66 9.93 -8.22
N ILE A 107 -4.12 8.99 -9.05
CA ILE A 107 -4.44 9.25 -10.46
C ILE A 107 -5.88 8.91 -10.78
N PHE A 108 -6.42 9.60 -11.77
CA PHE A 108 -7.62 9.18 -12.49
C PHE A 108 -7.26 8.96 -13.96
N TYR A 109 -7.77 7.89 -14.56
CA TYR A 109 -7.42 7.43 -15.92
C TYR A 109 -8.65 6.84 -16.64
N GLY A 110 -8.54 6.59 -17.95
CA GLY A 110 -9.63 6.03 -18.76
C GLY A 110 -9.87 4.54 -18.47
N ALA A 111 -11.14 4.11 -18.39
CA ALA A 111 -11.54 2.78 -17.91
C ALA A 111 -11.18 1.54 -18.77
N SER A 112 -10.19 1.61 -19.69
CA SER A 112 -9.88 0.52 -20.65
C SER A 112 -8.42 0.06 -20.64
N ILE A 113 -8.04 -0.60 -19.55
CA ILE A 113 -6.75 -1.26 -19.28
C ILE A 113 -6.45 -2.54 -20.08
N ARG A 114 -7.47 -3.27 -20.58
CA ARG A 114 -7.26 -4.59 -21.18
C ARG A 114 -6.44 -4.49 -22.47
N ASN A 115 -5.25 -5.09 -22.48
CA ASN A 115 -4.25 -5.00 -23.56
C ASN A 115 -3.67 -3.59 -23.77
N GLN A 116 -3.48 -2.81 -22.69
CA GLN A 116 -2.61 -1.64 -22.69
C GLN A 116 -1.41 -1.91 -21.78
N GLU A 117 -0.22 -1.50 -22.23
CA GLU A 117 1.02 -1.58 -21.43
C GLU A 117 1.01 -0.50 -20.34
N ALA A 118 0.60 0.74 -20.69
CA ALA A 118 0.45 1.86 -19.76
C ALA A 118 -0.90 2.59 -19.90
N VAL A 119 -1.38 3.19 -18.81
CA VAL A 119 -2.61 3.99 -18.77
C VAL A 119 -2.34 5.50 -18.89
N GLN A 120 -3.20 6.23 -19.59
CA GLN A 120 -3.09 7.69 -19.74
C GLN A 120 -3.76 8.40 -18.55
N ALA A 121 -2.98 9.11 -17.73
CA ALA A 121 -3.48 9.84 -16.57
C ALA A 121 -4.20 11.15 -16.95
N ILE A 122 -5.50 11.22 -16.62
CA ILE A 122 -6.36 12.40 -16.79
C ILE A 122 -6.02 13.47 -15.72
N THR A 123 -5.79 13.02 -14.49
CA THR A 123 -5.29 13.83 -13.37
C THR A 123 -4.21 13.07 -12.62
N VAL A 124 -3.26 13.78 -12.03
CA VAL A 124 -2.28 13.26 -11.08
C VAL A 124 -2.27 14.21 -9.86
N ARG A 125 -2.17 13.67 -8.65
CA ARG A 125 -2.23 14.43 -7.39
C ARG A 125 -1.34 13.75 -6.34
N GLU A 126 -0.32 14.46 -5.87
CA GLU A 126 0.47 14.11 -4.67
C GLU A 126 -0.43 14.00 -3.44
N LEU A 127 -0.23 12.98 -2.60
CA LEU A 127 -0.96 12.74 -1.36
C LEU A 127 0.00 12.69 -0.16
N THR A 128 -0.56 12.75 1.06
CA THR A 128 0.19 12.43 2.28
C THR A 128 0.52 10.94 2.32
N ASP A 129 1.76 10.60 2.70
CA ASP A 129 2.36 9.26 2.77
C ASP A 129 1.38 8.12 3.04
N ALA A 130 1.54 7.03 2.29
CA ALA A 130 0.76 5.80 2.46
C ALA A 130 0.69 5.32 3.92
N SER A 131 1.83 5.27 4.61
CA SER A 131 1.96 4.83 6.01
C SER A 131 1.28 5.75 7.03
N LEU A 132 0.91 6.98 6.63
CA LEU A 132 0.14 7.91 7.46
C LEU A 132 -1.34 7.91 7.07
N SER A 133 -1.67 7.63 5.81
CA SER A 133 -3.00 7.88 5.22
C SER A 133 -3.84 6.62 4.99
N ASN A 134 -3.24 5.44 4.88
CA ASN A 134 -3.95 4.17 4.74
C ASN A 134 -3.98 3.43 6.07
N TYR A 135 -5.17 2.99 6.49
CA TYR A 135 -5.38 2.20 7.69
C TYR A 135 -6.07 0.88 7.34
N ASN A 136 -5.34 -0.22 7.48
CA ASN A 136 -5.85 -1.58 7.38
C ASN A 136 -6.29 -2.08 8.76
N GLY A 137 -7.57 -2.43 8.93
CA GLY A 137 -8.09 -2.79 10.25
C GLY A 137 -9.24 -3.79 10.25
N GLU A 138 -9.38 -4.50 11.37
CA GLU A 138 -10.56 -5.28 11.73
C GLU A 138 -11.59 -4.38 12.42
N VAL A 139 -12.87 -4.47 12.03
CA VAL A 139 -13.97 -3.72 12.64
C VAL A 139 -14.24 -4.26 14.04
N VAL A 140 -14.02 -3.44 15.07
CA VAL A 140 -14.35 -3.77 16.46
C VAL A 140 -15.80 -3.42 16.76
N SER A 141 -16.29 -2.30 16.24
CA SER A 141 -17.71 -1.91 16.32
C SER A 141 -18.06 -0.81 15.30
N ILE A 142 -19.34 -0.72 14.93
CA ILE A 142 -19.88 0.36 14.09
C ILE A 142 -21.10 1.00 14.78
N ASP A 143 -21.07 2.33 14.89
CA ASP A 143 -22.18 3.17 15.35
C ASP A 143 -22.70 3.97 14.15
N ARG A 144 -23.83 3.49 13.59
CA ARG A 144 -24.46 4.07 12.39
C ARG A 144 -25.14 5.41 12.69
N ASP A 145 -25.66 5.61 13.90
CA ASP A 145 -26.29 6.86 14.31
C ASP A 145 -25.26 8.01 14.45
N ARG A 146 -24.06 7.70 14.96
CA ARG A 146 -22.95 8.66 15.08
C ARG A 146 -22.05 8.74 13.84
N LYS A 147 -22.28 7.87 12.85
CA LYS A 147 -21.43 7.64 11.67
C LYS A 147 -19.96 7.42 12.03
N THR A 148 -19.70 6.47 12.93
CA THR A 148 -18.33 6.11 13.37
C THR A 148 -18.07 4.61 13.36
N ILE A 149 -16.87 4.21 12.98
CA ILE A 149 -16.37 2.82 13.01
C ILE A 149 -15.13 2.78 13.90
N LEU A 150 -15.13 1.92 14.92
CA LEU A 150 -13.93 1.60 15.70
C LEU A 150 -13.25 0.40 15.04
N CYS A 151 -12.00 0.57 14.64
CA CYS A 151 -11.19 -0.46 13.99
C CYS A 151 -9.95 -0.77 14.83
N ARG A 152 -9.41 -2.00 14.73
CA ARG A 152 -8.10 -2.38 15.29
C ARG A 152 -7.12 -2.65 14.15
N GLY A 153 -5.95 -2.04 14.18
CA GLY A 153 -4.97 -2.09 13.10
C GLY A 153 -4.41 -3.50 12.92
N LEU A 154 -4.43 -4.03 11.70
CA LEU A 154 -4.00 -5.42 11.42
C LEU A 154 -2.51 -5.65 11.69
N GLU A 155 -1.69 -4.60 11.57
CA GLU A 155 -0.23 -4.66 11.81
C GLU A 155 0.16 -4.24 13.24
N THR A 156 -0.68 -3.47 13.93
CA THR A 156 -0.30 -2.74 15.17
C THR A 156 -1.08 -3.14 16.42
N ASP A 157 -2.16 -3.92 16.27
CA ASP A 157 -3.15 -4.24 17.33
C ASP A 157 -3.78 -3.00 18.01
N SER A 158 -3.57 -1.80 17.46
CA SER A 158 -3.99 -0.53 18.06
C SER A 158 -5.34 -0.06 17.54
N GLU A 159 -6.25 0.30 18.43
CA GLU A 159 -7.61 0.75 18.06
C GLU A 159 -7.66 2.24 17.67
N THR A 160 -8.34 2.53 16.55
CA THR A 160 -8.58 3.89 16.01
C THR A 160 -10.06 4.04 15.65
N LEU A 161 -10.66 5.19 15.99
CA LEU A 161 -12.06 5.51 15.67
C LEU A 161 -12.14 6.44 14.44
N PHE A 162 -12.74 5.96 13.37
CA PHE A 162 -12.96 6.75 12.15
C PHE A 162 -14.40 7.26 12.07
N ARG A 163 -14.58 8.56 11.87
CA ARG A 163 -15.87 9.14 11.46
C ARG A 163 -16.00 9.11 9.94
N TYR A 164 -17.15 8.69 9.44
CA TYR A 164 -17.54 8.86 8.04
C TYR A 164 -18.66 9.89 7.89
N THR A 165 -18.84 10.37 6.67
CA THR A 165 -19.81 11.42 6.31
C THR A 165 -20.49 11.07 4.99
N ASP A 166 -21.48 11.87 4.59
CA ASP A 166 -22.13 11.71 3.28
C ASP A 166 -21.23 12.10 2.09
N ASN A 167 -20.01 12.59 2.37
CA ASN A 167 -18.94 12.84 1.41
C ASN A 167 -17.83 11.76 1.46
N THR A 168 -17.91 10.77 2.35
CA THR A 168 -16.93 9.67 2.41
C THR A 168 -17.22 8.71 1.26
N GLN A 169 -16.21 8.43 0.43
CA GLN A 169 -16.35 7.52 -0.70
C GLN A 169 -16.46 6.07 -0.20
N LEU A 170 -17.46 5.32 -0.67
CA LEU A 170 -17.72 3.95 -0.22
C LEU A 170 -17.56 2.96 -1.38
N TYR A 171 -16.71 1.95 -1.17
CA TYR A 171 -16.59 0.77 -2.04
C TYR A 171 -17.04 -0.50 -1.30
N LEU A 172 -17.94 -0.34 -0.33
CA LEU A 172 -18.67 -1.42 0.34
C LEU A 172 -20.07 -0.95 0.76
N ASP A 173 -20.96 -1.89 1.06
CA ASP A 173 -22.21 -1.60 1.74
C ASP A 173 -21.95 -1.48 3.25
N LEU A 174 -22.11 -0.28 3.82
CA LEU A 174 -21.93 -0.03 5.26
C LEU A 174 -22.97 -0.76 6.12
N ASP A 175 -24.15 -1.11 5.60
CA ASP A 175 -25.15 -1.87 6.36
C ASP A 175 -24.84 -3.37 6.38
N SER A 176 -24.01 -3.86 5.44
CA SER A 176 -23.41 -5.20 5.47
C SER A 176 -22.23 -5.37 6.43
N LEU A 177 -21.79 -4.29 7.09
CA LEU A 177 -20.56 -4.30 7.91
C LEU A 177 -20.81 -4.79 9.34
N GLU A 178 -20.12 -5.85 9.74
CA GLU A 178 -20.21 -6.49 11.06
C GLU A 178 -18.85 -6.50 11.81
N PRO A 179 -18.85 -6.64 13.16
CA PRO A 179 -17.61 -6.81 13.90
C PRO A 179 -16.83 -8.07 13.47
N GLY A 180 -15.53 -7.93 13.26
CA GLY A 180 -14.66 -8.96 12.66
C GLY A 180 -14.43 -8.78 11.15
N ASP A 181 -15.16 -7.90 10.47
CA ASP A 181 -14.89 -7.55 9.07
C ASP A 181 -13.53 -6.85 8.93
N LYS A 182 -12.71 -7.27 7.96
CA LYS A 182 -11.51 -6.53 7.56
C LYS A 182 -11.86 -5.42 6.56
N ILE A 183 -11.41 -4.19 6.82
CA ILE A 183 -11.56 -3.04 5.93
C ILE A 183 -10.25 -2.26 5.76
N ASN A 184 -10.14 -1.57 4.64
CA ASN A 184 -9.15 -0.53 4.40
C ASN A 184 -9.86 0.83 4.42
N ILE A 185 -9.26 1.79 5.13
CA ILE A 185 -9.74 3.16 5.26
C ILE A 185 -8.63 4.10 4.80
N TYR A 186 -8.93 4.96 3.83
CA TYR A 186 -8.05 6.05 3.44
C TYR A 186 -8.51 7.36 4.11
N HIS A 187 -7.57 8.08 4.72
CA HIS A 187 -7.79 9.31 5.48
C HIS A 187 -6.64 10.31 5.30
N SER A 188 -6.83 11.54 5.77
CA SER A 188 -5.93 12.69 5.51
C SER A 188 -4.63 12.72 6.33
N GLY A 189 -4.10 11.58 6.80
CA GLY A 189 -2.95 11.51 7.73
C GLY A 189 -3.15 12.11 9.13
N MET A 190 -4.12 13.01 9.31
CA MET A 190 -4.34 13.77 10.54
C MET A 190 -5.28 13.03 11.50
N MET A 191 -4.79 12.73 12.72
CA MET A 191 -5.60 12.17 13.81
C MET A 191 -5.59 13.04 15.09
N THR A 192 -6.63 12.91 15.90
CA THR A 192 -6.68 13.51 17.24
C THR A 192 -5.79 12.76 18.23
N ARG A 193 -5.20 13.48 19.20
CA ARG A 193 -4.40 12.90 20.31
C ARG A 193 -5.27 12.36 21.46
N SER A 194 -6.43 11.77 21.15
CA SER A 194 -7.27 11.08 22.13
C SER A 194 -6.97 9.58 22.16
N ILE A 195 -7.61 8.83 23.04
CA ILE A 195 -7.44 7.38 23.19
C ILE A 195 -8.84 6.73 23.17
N PRO A 196 -9.18 5.93 22.14
CA PRO A 196 -8.43 5.70 20.90
C PRO A 196 -8.21 7.00 20.09
N PRO A 197 -7.16 7.10 19.25
CA PRO A 197 -7.04 8.17 18.26
C PRO A 197 -8.27 8.24 17.35
N GLN A 198 -8.53 9.42 16.78
CA GLN A 198 -9.71 9.62 15.92
C GLN A 198 -9.35 10.33 14.63
N GLY A 199 -9.85 9.83 13.50
CA GLY A 199 -9.69 10.42 12.17
C GLY A 199 -11.03 10.58 11.45
N ASN A 200 -11.02 11.29 10.31
CA ASN A 200 -12.14 11.32 9.37
C ASN A 200 -11.80 10.43 8.17
N ALA A 201 -12.63 9.43 7.87
CA ALA A 201 -12.48 8.61 6.67
C ALA A 201 -12.85 9.43 5.43
N LEU A 202 -11.90 9.56 4.51
CA LEU A 202 -12.15 10.09 3.17
C LEU A 202 -12.76 9.00 2.29
N GLU A 203 -12.36 7.75 2.51
CA GLU A 203 -12.84 6.59 1.77
C GLU A 203 -12.80 5.31 2.63
N ILE A 204 -13.74 4.40 2.40
CA ILE A 204 -13.84 3.09 3.07
C ILE A 204 -14.11 1.99 2.03
N ARG A 205 -13.36 0.90 2.10
CA ARG A 205 -13.44 -0.25 1.20
C ARG A 205 -13.20 -1.58 1.93
N ARG A 206 -13.64 -2.71 1.37
CA ARG A 206 -13.31 -4.05 1.92
C ARG A 206 -11.80 -4.26 1.81
N TYR A 207 -11.19 -4.86 2.83
CA TYR A 207 -9.74 -5.12 2.83
C TYR A 207 -9.39 -6.19 1.79
N ALA A 208 -8.37 -5.90 0.99
CA ALA A 208 -7.77 -6.84 0.04
C ALA A 208 -6.88 -7.85 0.77
N ASP A 209 -7.45 -9.00 1.18
CA ASP A 209 -6.65 -10.15 1.62
C ASP A 209 -6.10 -10.87 0.38
N THR A 210 -5.01 -10.35 -0.16
CA THR A 210 -4.43 -10.78 -1.45
C THR A 210 -3.27 -11.73 -1.27
N GLN A 211 -2.93 -12.41 -2.37
CA GLN A 211 -1.71 -13.17 -2.55
C GLN A 211 -1.27 -13.08 -4.02
N ILE A 212 0.03 -13.17 -4.27
CA ILE A 212 0.57 -13.40 -5.62
C ILE A 212 0.84 -14.89 -5.82
N TYR A 213 0.61 -15.38 -7.04
CA TYR A 213 1.07 -16.68 -7.52
C TYR A 213 1.81 -16.51 -8.86
N ARG A 214 2.95 -17.18 -9.02
CA ARG A 214 3.77 -17.15 -10.24
C ARG A 214 3.90 -18.56 -10.83
N GLY A 215 3.63 -18.70 -12.14
CA GLY A 215 3.64 -20.02 -12.79
C GLY A 215 3.31 -20.01 -14.28
N THR A 216 3.42 -21.19 -14.91
CA THR A 216 3.08 -21.38 -16.33
C THR A 216 1.59 -21.68 -16.49
N ILE A 217 0.91 -20.97 -17.39
CA ILE A 217 -0.48 -21.23 -17.75
C ILE A 217 -0.57 -22.57 -18.50
N THR A 218 -1.26 -23.55 -17.91
CA THR A 218 -1.43 -24.90 -18.49
C THR A 218 -2.80 -25.15 -19.08
N ALA A 219 -3.83 -24.43 -18.63
CA ALA A 219 -5.15 -24.44 -19.25
C ALA A 219 -5.85 -23.08 -19.13
N ILE A 220 -6.64 -22.73 -20.14
CA ILE A 220 -7.58 -21.60 -20.13
C ILE A 220 -8.93 -22.17 -20.58
N SER A 221 -10.00 -21.84 -19.85
CA SER A 221 -11.37 -22.28 -20.14
C SER A 221 -12.41 -21.21 -19.81
N GLY A 222 -13.67 -21.41 -20.19
CA GLY A 222 -14.70 -20.37 -20.19
C GLY A 222 -14.70 -19.53 -21.48
N ASP A 223 -15.70 -18.67 -21.65
CA ASP A 223 -15.84 -17.80 -22.81
C ASP A 223 -16.27 -16.36 -22.43
N GLY A 224 -16.14 -15.45 -23.40
CA GLY A 224 -16.43 -14.03 -23.19
C GLY A 224 -15.55 -13.37 -22.12
N ASP A 225 -16.22 -12.76 -21.13
CA ASP A 225 -15.62 -11.90 -20.10
C ASP A 225 -15.11 -12.62 -18.85
N THR A 226 -15.51 -13.88 -18.64
CA THR A 226 -15.16 -14.69 -17.46
C THR A 226 -14.45 -15.96 -17.91
N ARG A 227 -13.23 -16.18 -17.43
CA ARG A 227 -12.41 -17.33 -17.78
C ARG A 227 -11.84 -17.98 -16.53
N THR A 228 -11.54 -19.27 -16.61
CA THR A 228 -10.79 -19.98 -15.59
C THR A 228 -9.40 -20.28 -16.13
N VAL A 229 -8.37 -19.84 -15.41
CA VAL A 229 -6.95 -20.02 -15.76
C VAL A 229 -6.33 -20.98 -14.75
N LEU A 230 -5.72 -22.06 -15.24
CA LEU A 230 -4.96 -22.99 -14.43
C LEU A 230 -3.46 -22.70 -14.63
N LEU A 231 -2.79 -22.30 -13.56
CA LEU A 231 -1.34 -22.11 -13.54
C LEU A 231 -0.69 -23.29 -12.82
N GLN A 232 0.31 -23.90 -13.43
CA GLN A 232 1.17 -24.89 -12.79
C GLN A 232 2.51 -24.23 -12.44
N ARG A 233 3.06 -24.58 -11.28
CA ARG A 233 4.35 -24.01 -10.84
C ARG A 233 5.48 -24.43 -11.79
N ALA A 234 6.42 -23.52 -12.06
CA ALA A 234 7.69 -23.88 -12.66
C ALA A 234 8.53 -24.74 -11.68
N ALA A 235 9.32 -25.67 -12.21
CA ALA A 235 10.19 -26.50 -11.41
C ALA A 235 11.42 -25.68 -10.93
N GLY A 236 11.46 -25.33 -9.64
CA GLY A 236 12.61 -24.64 -9.03
C GLY A 236 12.24 -23.72 -7.86
N THR A 237 11.06 -23.08 -7.97
CA THR A 237 10.47 -22.17 -6.97
C THR A 237 9.77 -22.94 -5.85
N ASP A 238 9.30 -22.29 -4.78
CA ASP A 238 8.84 -22.96 -3.53
C ASP A 238 7.30 -22.96 -3.28
N PHE A 239 6.48 -22.59 -4.26
CA PHE A 239 5.01 -22.48 -4.14
C PHE A 239 4.22 -23.80 -4.25
N ALA A 240 2.90 -23.74 -4.00
CA ALA A 240 2.00 -24.87 -4.26
C ALA A 240 2.04 -25.30 -5.73
N ASP A 241 1.85 -26.59 -6.02
CA ASP A 241 2.12 -27.18 -7.35
C ASP A 241 1.26 -26.59 -8.49
N SER A 242 0.05 -26.13 -8.19
CA SER A 242 -0.84 -25.45 -9.13
C SER A 242 -1.91 -24.61 -8.43
N ILE A 243 -2.36 -23.53 -9.07
CA ILE A 243 -3.55 -22.76 -8.67
C ILE A 243 -4.54 -22.67 -9.84
N GLN A 244 -5.84 -22.70 -9.53
CA GLN A 244 -6.90 -22.36 -10.47
C GLN A 244 -7.50 -21.02 -10.05
N VAL A 245 -7.55 -20.05 -10.96
CA VAL A 245 -8.11 -18.71 -10.71
C VAL A 245 -9.21 -18.36 -11.71
N THR A 246 -10.20 -17.60 -11.27
CA THR A 246 -11.28 -17.07 -12.10
C THR A 246 -11.02 -15.61 -12.46
N THR A 247 -11.15 -15.24 -13.73
CA THR A 247 -11.06 -13.87 -14.21
C THR A 247 -12.44 -13.30 -14.53
N GLY A 248 -12.56 -11.97 -14.57
CA GLY A 248 -13.79 -11.28 -14.92
C GLY A 248 -13.53 -9.94 -15.59
N ARG A 249 -14.58 -9.11 -15.73
CA ARG A 249 -14.47 -7.74 -16.27
C ARG A 249 -13.49 -6.86 -15.50
N GLY A 250 -13.38 -7.05 -14.19
CA GLY A 250 -12.44 -6.33 -13.32
C GLY A 250 -11.00 -6.85 -13.33
N THR A 251 -10.69 -7.95 -14.04
CA THR A 251 -9.33 -8.49 -14.10
C THR A 251 -8.48 -7.67 -15.08
N PHE A 252 -7.38 -7.13 -14.57
CA PHE A 252 -6.34 -6.43 -15.33
C PHE A 252 -5.52 -7.46 -16.12
N LEU A 253 -5.25 -7.20 -17.39
CA LEU A 253 -4.51 -8.11 -18.29
C LEU A 253 -3.56 -7.29 -19.17
N ASN A 254 -2.24 -7.50 -19.02
CA ASN A 254 -1.22 -6.86 -19.85
C ASN A 254 -1.12 -7.43 -21.27
N GLY A 255 -1.85 -8.50 -21.59
CA GLY A 255 -1.84 -9.13 -22.91
C GLY A 255 -2.87 -10.24 -23.11
N ASN A 256 -2.75 -10.94 -24.22
CA ASN A 256 -3.63 -12.06 -24.58
C ASN A 256 -3.07 -13.38 -24.04
N LEU A 257 -3.58 -13.80 -22.87
CA LEU A 257 -3.21 -15.06 -22.21
C LEU A 257 -3.31 -16.28 -23.13
N SER A 258 -2.23 -17.06 -23.18
CA SER A 258 -2.05 -18.29 -23.94
C SER A 258 -1.56 -19.43 -23.04
N VAL A 259 -1.78 -20.67 -23.47
CA VAL A 259 -1.21 -21.85 -22.77
C VAL A 259 0.28 -21.94 -23.12
N GLY A 260 1.12 -21.97 -22.09
CA GLY A 260 2.58 -21.90 -22.18
C GLY A 260 3.18 -20.59 -21.66
N ASP A 261 2.39 -19.53 -21.50
CA ASP A 261 2.86 -18.26 -20.94
C ASP A 261 3.28 -18.44 -19.47
N TYR A 262 4.39 -17.82 -19.06
CA TYR A 262 4.71 -17.64 -17.64
C TYR A 262 4.04 -16.35 -17.15
N ALA A 263 3.35 -16.41 -16.00
CA ALA A 263 2.53 -15.30 -15.54
C ALA A 263 2.55 -15.13 -14.02
N GLU A 264 2.39 -13.88 -13.60
CA GLU A 264 2.11 -13.44 -12.24
C GLU A 264 0.60 -13.16 -12.10
N VAL A 265 0.01 -13.62 -11.00
CA VAL A 265 -1.42 -13.45 -10.70
C VAL A 265 -1.59 -12.85 -9.32
N LEU A 266 -2.14 -11.63 -9.23
CA LEU A 266 -2.69 -11.13 -7.97
C LEU A 266 -4.12 -11.64 -7.84
N CYS A 267 -4.41 -12.39 -6.78
CA CYS A 267 -5.74 -12.91 -6.46
C CYS A 267 -6.06 -12.76 -4.97
N ASP A 268 -7.32 -12.95 -4.59
CA ASP A 268 -7.72 -13.05 -3.18
C ASP A 268 -7.35 -14.40 -2.56
N ARG A 269 -7.16 -14.39 -1.24
CA ARG A 269 -6.79 -15.55 -0.42
C ARG A 269 -8.04 -16.36 -0.02
N SER A 270 -8.68 -17.01 -0.98
CA SER A 270 -9.90 -17.82 -0.78
C SER A 270 -9.82 -19.25 -1.36
N GLU A 271 -10.90 -20.03 -1.19
CA GLU A 271 -11.01 -21.39 -1.76
C GLU A 271 -11.33 -21.39 -3.26
N GLU A 272 -11.89 -20.31 -3.81
CA GLU A 272 -12.20 -20.14 -5.24
C GLU A 272 -11.65 -18.79 -5.77
N PRO A 273 -10.31 -18.61 -5.89
CA PRO A 273 -9.70 -17.30 -6.08
C PRO A 273 -10.12 -16.57 -7.36
N PHE A 274 -10.41 -15.29 -7.23
CA PHE A 274 -10.62 -14.33 -8.30
C PHE A 274 -9.33 -13.54 -8.58
N ALA A 275 -8.90 -13.50 -9.84
CA ALA A 275 -7.73 -12.74 -10.26
C ALA A 275 -8.07 -11.25 -10.43
N TYR A 276 -7.43 -10.39 -9.65
CA TYR A 276 -7.44 -8.94 -9.82
C TYR A 276 -6.53 -8.52 -10.99
N SER A 277 -5.41 -9.21 -11.17
CA SER A 277 -4.58 -9.12 -12.39
C SER A 277 -4.02 -10.46 -12.82
N ILE A 278 -3.71 -10.57 -14.11
CA ILE A 278 -2.74 -11.53 -14.63
C ILE A 278 -1.76 -10.77 -15.53
N GLU A 279 -0.48 -10.83 -15.20
CA GLU A 279 0.62 -10.23 -15.92
C GLU A 279 1.48 -11.33 -16.55
N ILE A 280 1.58 -11.36 -17.87
CA ILE A 280 2.52 -12.22 -18.59
C ILE A 280 3.93 -11.67 -18.32
N LEU A 281 4.80 -12.53 -17.79
CA LEU A 281 6.18 -12.23 -17.44
C LEU A 281 7.16 -12.88 -18.43
N LEU A 282 8.38 -12.35 -18.48
CA LEU A 282 9.50 -13.06 -19.11
C LEU A 282 9.85 -14.33 -18.29
N PRO A 283 10.12 -15.48 -18.94
CA PRO A 283 10.29 -16.74 -18.24
C PRO A 283 11.60 -16.75 -17.42
N PRO A 284 11.68 -17.47 -16.28
CA PRO A 284 12.78 -17.34 -15.32
C PRO A 284 14.18 -17.51 -15.91
N GLU A 285 14.36 -18.43 -16.88
CA GLU A 285 15.63 -18.65 -17.57
C GLU A 285 16.17 -17.43 -18.35
N SER A 286 15.34 -16.40 -18.58
CA SER A 286 15.72 -15.15 -19.25
C SER A 286 15.99 -13.99 -18.29
N CYS A 287 15.57 -14.07 -17.02
CA CYS A 287 15.58 -12.96 -16.07
C CYS A 287 15.96 -13.37 -14.63
N VAL A 288 16.89 -14.32 -14.49
CA VAL A 288 17.56 -14.64 -13.21
C VAL A 288 18.95 -14.01 -13.20
N TYR A 289 19.17 -13.13 -12.22
CA TYR A 289 20.46 -12.54 -11.90
C TYR A 289 21.14 -13.34 -10.78
N ASN A 290 22.29 -13.96 -11.07
CA ASN A 290 23.06 -14.73 -10.09
C ASN A 290 24.16 -13.85 -9.50
N CYS A 291 24.11 -13.62 -8.19
CA CYS A 291 24.86 -12.56 -7.54
C CYS A 291 25.37 -12.92 -6.15
N THR A 292 26.27 -12.09 -5.63
CA THR A 292 26.66 -12.07 -4.21
C THR A 292 26.04 -10.85 -3.55
N LEU A 293 25.42 -11.03 -2.38
CA LEU A 293 24.84 -9.94 -1.60
C LEU A 293 25.95 -9.04 -1.03
N VAL A 294 25.86 -7.74 -1.26
CA VAL A 294 26.84 -6.74 -0.79
C VAL A 294 26.29 -5.96 0.40
N GLU A 295 25.03 -5.52 0.33
CA GLU A 295 24.36 -4.76 1.39
C GLU A 295 22.84 -5.02 1.35
N LYS A 296 22.19 -5.01 2.51
CA LYS A 296 20.75 -5.15 2.68
C LYS A 296 20.22 -3.96 3.46
N ILE A 297 19.25 -3.26 2.89
CA ILE A 297 18.56 -2.13 3.48
C ILE A 297 17.11 -2.54 3.74
N TYR A 298 16.56 -2.11 4.88
CA TYR A 298 15.13 -2.15 5.16
C TYR A 298 14.59 -0.73 5.08
N GLU A 299 13.61 -0.50 4.22
CA GLU A 299 12.96 0.80 4.07
C GLU A 299 11.69 0.85 4.93
N ARG A 300 11.00 -0.28 5.07
CA ARG A 300 9.90 -0.46 6.04
C ARG A 300 10.39 -1.21 7.29
N SER A 301 10.00 -0.72 8.47
CA SER A 301 10.60 -1.14 9.75
C SER A 301 10.22 -2.54 10.25
N ASP A 302 9.27 -3.19 9.59
CA ASP A 302 8.90 -4.60 9.77
C ASP A 302 9.69 -5.56 8.86
N GLY A 303 10.50 -5.02 7.94
CA GLY A 303 11.31 -5.79 7.00
C GLY A 303 10.55 -6.31 5.77
N GLN A 304 9.28 -5.92 5.57
CA GLN A 304 8.53 -6.35 4.37
C GLN A 304 8.93 -5.61 3.09
N GLU A 305 9.72 -4.53 3.18
CA GLU A 305 10.09 -3.71 2.03
C GLU A 305 11.48 -3.07 2.22
N GLY A 306 12.24 -3.01 1.13
CA GLY A 306 13.58 -2.43 1.08
C GLY A 306 14.37 -2.87 -0.15
N SER A 307 15.69 -2.77 -0.05
CA SER A 307 16.60 -2.96 -1.18
C SER A 307 17.81 -3.84 -0.87
N LEU A 308 18.23 -4.63 -1.85
CA LEU A 308 19.45 -5.44 -1.82
C LEU A 308 20.46 -4.90 -2.84
N THR A 309 21.58 -4.36 -2.37
CA THR A 309 22.74 -4.08 -3.23
C THR A 309 23.50 -5.38 -3.45
N VAL A 310 23.69 -5.76 -4.71
CA VAL A 310 24.30 -7.04 -5.11
C VAL A 310 25.39 -6.84 -6.16
N SER A 311 26.28 -7.83 -6.30
CA SER A 311 27.30 -7.87 -7.36
C SER A 311 27.21 -9.16 -8.18
N GLY A 312 27.14 -9.05 -9.51
CA GLY A 312 26.95 -10.17 -10.42
C GLY A 312 28.11 -11.17 -10.43
N MET A 313 27.81 -12.48 -10.43
CA MET A 313 28.84 -13.52 -10.43
C MET A 313 29.61 -13.63 -11.76
N SER A 314 29.01 -13.19 -12.86
CA SER A 314 29.55 -13.31 -14.22
C SER A 314 30.53 -12.19 -14.60
N ASP A 315 30.37 -11.02 -14.00
CA ASP A 315 30.88 -9.74 -14.50
C ASP A 315 31.34 -8.80 -13.37
N GLY A 316 30.81 -8.98 -12.15
CA GLY A 316 31.06 -8.13 -11.00
C GLY A 316 30.26 -6.83 -10.98
N GLU A 317 29.32 -6.62 -11.92
CA GLU A 317 28.53 -5.39 -11.99
C GLU A 317 27.65 -5.23 -10.74
N THR A 318 27.52 -3.99 -10.25
CA THR A 318 26.65 -3.68 -9.10
C THR A 318 25.24 -3.36 -9.57
N MET A 319 24.25 -4.04 -9.01
CA MET A 319 22.84 -3.72 -9.17
C MET A 319 22.17 -3.56 -7.80
N ILE A 320 21.03 -2.85 -7.76
CA ILE A 320 20.13 -2.84 -6.60
C ILE A 320 18.83 -3.53 -6.98
N PHE A 321 18.36 -4.43 -6.14
CA PHE A 321 17.04 -5.06 -6.29
C PHE A 321 16.12 -4.66 -5.15
N HIS A 322 15.03 -3.98 -5.51
CA HIS A 322 13.94 -3.62 -4.60
C HIS A 322 13.04 -4.83 -4.36
N TYR A 323 12.65 -5.05 -3.11
CA TYR A 323 11.74 -6.11 -2.68
C TYR A 323 10.62 -5.53 -1.83
N ASN A 324 9.45 -6.18 -1.85
CA ASN A 324 8.28 -5.78 -1.08
C ASN A 324 7.50 -7.00 -0.55
N ALA A 325 6.31 -6.78 0.04
CA ALA A 325 5.44 -7.82 0.59
C ALA A 325 4.94 -8.87 -0.43
N TYR A 326 5.19 -8.66 -1.72
CA TYR A 326 4.88 -9.58 -2.82
C TYR A 326 6.14 -10.17 -3.50
N THR A 327 7.34 -9.92 -2.98
CA THR A 327 8.57 -10.60 -3.41
C THR A 327 8.69 -11.94 -2.69
N ASP A 328 8.91 -13.01 -3.46
CA ASP A 328 8.98 -14.37 -2.93
C ASP A 328 10.36 -14.67 -2.34
N PHE A 329 10.41 -15.15 -1.09
CA PHE A 329 11.66 -15.48 -0.39
C PHE A 329 11.72 -16.96 -0.02
N THR A 330 12.62 -17.74 -0.66
CA THR A 330 12.91 -19.15 -0.30
C THR A 330 13.42 -19.27 1.14
N GLN A 331 14.21 -18.29 1.58
CA GLN A 331 14.62 -18.09 2.96
C GLN A 331 14.37 -16.62 3.30
N GLY A 332 13.77 -16.35 4.47
CA GLY A 332 13.29 -15.02 4.83
C GLY A 332 14.37 -13.95 4.75
N VAL A 333 13.99 -12.73 4.36
CA VAL A 333 14.91 -11.61 4.10
C VAL A 333 15.81 -11.30 5.31
N GLU A 334 15.33 -11.58 6.53
CA GLU A 334 16.08 -11.46 7.77
C GLU A 334 17.31 -12.38 7.83
N SER A 335 17.27 -13.55 7.18
CA SER A 335 18.33 -14.56 7.17
C SER A 335 19.50 -14.26 6.21
N LEU A 336 19.33 -13.30 5.28
CA LEU A 336 20.34 -12.99 4.26
C LEU A 336 21.49 -12.13 4.84
N GLU A 337 22.73 -12.53 4.66
CA GLU A 337 23.91 -11.82 5.16
C GLU A 337 24.86 -11.37 4.02
N PRO A 338 25.58 -10.23 4.14
CA PRO A 338 26.58 -9.82 3.15
C PRO A 338 27.64 -10.90 2.89
N GLY A 339 27.77 -11.30 1.63
CA GLY A 339 28.56 -12.45 1.18
C GLY A 339 27.74 -13.67 0.76
N ASP A 340 26.43 -13.71 1.05
CA ASP A 340 25.55 -14.78 0.58
C ASP A 340 25.43 -14.80 -0.95
N GLN A 341 25.30 -16.02 -1.50
CA GLN A 341 25.13 -16.25 -2.92
C GLN A 341 23.66 -16.48 -3.26
N LEU A 342 23.12 -15.65 -4.15
CA LEU A 342 21.68 -15.58 -4.45
C LEU A 342 21.39 -15.74 -5.95
N SER A 343 20.21 -16.26 -6.25
CA SER A 343 19.54 -16.18 -7.54
C SER A 343 18.31 -15.29 -7.38
N ILE A 344 18.31 -14.13 -8.04
CA ILE A 344 17.21 -13.17 -8.02
C ILE A 344 16.48 -13.23 -9.37
N TYR A 345 15.24 -13.70 -9.38
CA TYR A 345 14.34 -13.54 -10.52
C TYR A 345 13.73 -12.13 -10.48
N HIS A 346 13.77 -11.40 -11.59
CA HIS A 346 13.34 -10.01 -11.69
C HIS A 346 12.49 -9.76 -12.95
N ARG A 347 11.81 -8.60 -13.03
CA ARG A 347 10.91 -8.23 -14.15
C ARG A 347 11.59 -8.03 -15.52
N GLY A 348 12.86 -8.38 -15.68
CA GLY A 348 13.63 -8.22 -16.93
C GLY A 348 13.98 -6.77 -17.33
N VAL A 349 13.36 -5.78 -16.69
CA VAL A 349 13.67 -4.35 -16.81
C VAL A 349 14.57 -3.86 -15.67
N ALA A 350 15.29 -2.76 -15.91
CA ALA A 350 16.08 -2.03 -14.92
C ALA A 350 16.14 -0.53 -15.26
N THR A 351 16.41 0.30 -14.25
CA THR A 351 16.60 1.75 -14.40
C THR A 351 17.97 2.07 -15.03
N LEU A 352 18.08 3.27 -15.63
CA LEU A 352 19.34 3.79 -16.19
C LEU A 352 20.21 4.54 -15.15
N SER A 353 19.97 4.34 -13.85
CA SER A 353 20.81 4.91 -12.80
C SER A 353 22.15 4.17 -12.67
N ILE A 354 23.04 4.70 -11.81
CA ILE A 354 24.34 4.07 -11.51
C ILE A 354 24.44 3.92 -9.98
N PRO A 355 24.30 2.70 -9.42
CA PRO A 355 24.03 1.43 -10.11
C PRO A 355 22.63 1.37 -10.76
N PRO A 356 22.41 0.48 -11.74
CA PRO A 356 21.07 0.12 -12.22
C PRO A 356 20.24 -0.50 -11.11
N GLN A 357 18.93 -0.26 -11.12
CA GLN A 357 17.99 -0.76 -10.12
C GLN A 357 16.87 -1.55 -10.78
N GLY A 358 16.31 -2.56 -10.12
CA GLY A 358 15.17 -3.32 -10.64
C GLY A 358 14.31 -3.93 -9.53
N SER A 359 13.14 -4.44 -9.91
CA SER A 359 12.21 -5.06 -8.97
C SER A 359 12.41 -6.59 -8.89
N ALA A 360 12.67 -7.11 -7.70
CA ALA A 360 12.77 -8.54 -7.44
C ALA A 360 11.39 -9.20 -7.33
N LEU A 361 11.23 -10.33 -8.00
CA LEU A 361 10.04 -11.18 -7.98
C LEU A 361 10.24 -12.37 -7.04
N GLU A 362 11.40 -13.03 -7.12
CA GLU A 362 11.78 -14.15 -6.24
C GLU A 362 13.27 -14.03 -5.89
N ILE A 363 13.61 -14.22 -4.62
CA ILE A 363 14.96 -14.19 -4.08
C ILE A 363 15.22 -15.54 -3.40
N SER A 364 16.17 -16.30 -3.94
CA SER A 364 16.50 -17.65 -3.47
C SER A 364 18.01 -17.85 -3.31
N PRO A 365 18.47 -18.80 -2.47
CA PRO A 365 19.87 -19.19 -2.42
C PRO A 365 20.33 -19.75 -3.77
N TYR A 366 21.51 -19.33 -4.23
CA TYR A 366 22.11 -19.81 -5.47
C TYR A 366 22.34 -21.33 -5.44
N LYS A 367 21.82 -22.02 -6.45
CA LYS A 367 21.92 -23.48 -6.64
C LYS A 367 22.79 -23.75 -7.88
N PRO A 368 24.06 -24.20 -7.73
CA PRO A 368 25.02 -24.38 -8.83
C PRO A 368 24.82 -25.66 -9.65
#